data_AF-A0A506XWQ4-F1
#
_entry.id   AF-A0A506XWQ4-F1
#
_cell.length_a   1.000
_cell.length_b   1.000
_cell.length_c   1.000
_cell.angle_alpha   90.00
_cell.angle_beta   90.00
_cell.angle_gamma   90.00
#
_symmetry.space_group_name_H-M   'P 1'
#
loop_
_entity.id
_entity.type
_entity.pdbx_description
1 polymer ?
#
loop_
_entity_poly.entity_id
_entity_poly.type
_entity_poly.pdbx_seq_one_letter_code
_entity_poly.pdbx_strand_id
1 'polypeptide(L)'
;MRSIWCQHGARRLLRSKFRRSTRPVRKTLCARFESPSSVSHRRLRKRTLERRRACRRRFSSCSGRRRVSSRRGSARVITELEVTLAGQPVGRLGRRSVEDYVLEYDEAWASAGGAVPLSLSLPLARRRHEGRILADFLDNLLPDNPDVRQRWALDAGLSTAESFGLLSEYGQDVAGAMSFRPAGAEVVSAGESVGDDHIADRIRRITDDPTAWHDDAIPPRGQFSLGGAQDKFSLARFGGGWHETRGEMASTHLFKPRVRGVPDGELVEFVVMRALRWLGVPAAGVSIFDHAETHSLVVERFDRRIDPAGEAGPESRIERLHQEDMLQALGLPRLRRFEKDGGPGADEIGNLLSRTSGSSSREQYATALLLSWILLSTDAHAKNYSIFIDAEKVALTPLYDVSSIVPYLVGTKGTDVASFRSRADAASLAVRYGASDLSGSVGRFDLEHIARRAGRPDSWLLNQAELFVTVLPTVISAAAAELPTRLQTDVVARLVEWMPSRCHQIAEQLGLQIL
;
A
#
# COMPACT_ATOMS: atom_id res chain seq x y z
N MET A 1 -32.48 44.32 26.35
CA MET A 1 -31.61 44.76 27.47
C MET A 1 -30.17 44.66 26.95
N ARG A 2 -29.55 45.72 26.38
CA ARG A 2 -28.71 46.77 27.04
C ARG A 2 -27.87 46.18 28.19
N SER A 3 -26.53 46.14 28.15
CA SER A 3 -25.53 47.25 28.22
C SER A 3 -24.12 46.60 28.18
N ILE A 4 -23.05 47.01 27.47
CA ILE A 4 -22.22 48.25 27.39
C ILE A 4 -21.72 48.82 28.73
N TRP A 5 -20.42 48.64 29.01
CA TRP A 5 -19.42 49.49 29.72
C TRP A 5 -18.04 49.01 29.17
N CYS A 6 -17.20 49.72 28.38
CA CYS A 6 -16.46 50.98 28.55
C CYS A 6 -15.70 51.11 29.88
N GLN A 7 -14.45 51.59 30.04
CA GLN A 7 -13.24 51.85 29.25
C GLN A 7 -12.23 52.53 30.22
N HIS A 8 -10.93 52.63 29.86
CA HIS A 8 -9.84 53.46 30.45
C HIS A 8 -9.01 52.87 31.62
N GLY A 9 -7.68 53.00 31.66
CA GLY A 9 -6.76 53.70 30.75
C GLY A 9 -5.28 53.73 31.21
N ALA A 10 -4.45 54.23 30.27
CA ALA A 10 -3.16 54.95 30.40
C ALA A 10 -1.96 54.28 31.13
N ARG A 11 -0.81 53.97 30.48
CA ARG A 11 0.24 54.76 29.76
C ARG A 11 1.38 55.30 30.65
N ARG A 12 2.62 55.13 30.12
CA ARG A 12 3.92 55.86 30.30
C ARG A 12 4.84 55.38 31.43
N LEU A 13 6.19 55.43 31.39
CA LEU A 13 7.28 56.01 30.56
C LEU A 13 8.56 55.15 30.87
N LEU A 14 9.38 54.65 29.94
CA LEU A 14 10.50 55.25 29.15
C LEU A 14 11.90 55.36 29.82
N ARG A 15 12.91 54.83 29.09
CA ARG A 15 14.37 55.18 28.97
C ARG A 15 15.34 54.51 29.97
N SER A 16 16.54 54.02 29.59
CA SER A 16 17.57 54.59 28.69
C SER A 16 18.54 53.55 28.07
N LYS A 17 18.88 53.65 26.77
CA LYS A 17 20.20 53.99 26.13
C LYS A 17 21.40 53.06 26.47
N PHE A 18 22.13 52.47 25.51
CA PHE A 18 23.17 53.18 24.71
C PHE A 18 23.60 52.46 23.40
N ARG A 19 23.66 53.27 22.32
CA ARG A 19 24.56 53.36 21.12
C ARG A 19 25.29 52.11 20.56
N ARG A 20 25.15 51.74 19.28
CA ARG A 20 25.59 52.33 17.97
C ARG A 20 27.09 52.18 17.63
N SER A 21 27.36 51.47 16.53
CA SER A 21 28.42 51.69 15.53
C SER A 21 27.99 50.98 14.22
N THR A 22 27.51 51.64 13.15
CA THR A 22 28.21 52.29 12.00
C THR A 22 29.20 51.37 11.27
N ARG A 23 29.23 51.17 9.94
CA ARG A 23 28.43 51.48 8.73
C ARG A 23 29.14 50.69 7.55
N PRO A 24 28.85 50.90 6.25
CA PRO A 24 28.42 49.87 5.27
C PRO A 24 29.51 49.49 4.22
N VAL A 25 29.18 48.75 3.14
CA VAL A 25 29.58 49.01 1.71
C VAL A 25 28.99 47.98 0.71
N ARG A 26 28.22 48.52 -0.27
CA ARG A 26 28.03 48.28 -1.74
C ARG A 26 28.03 46.84 -2.33
N LYS A 27 27.03 46.38 -3.13
CA LYS A 27 26.70 46.67 -4.57
C LYS A 27 27.94 46.64 -5.48
N THR A 28 28.04 45.86 -6.59
CA THR A 28 27.47 46.03 -7.96
C THR A 28 28.10 44.87 -8.82
N LEU A 29 27.38 44.04 -9.60
CA LEU A 29 26.84 44.16 -10.98
C LEU A 29 27.72 43.57 -12.12
N CYS A 30 27.06 42.86 -13.06
CA CYS A 30 27.35 42.66 -14.51
C CYS A 30 28.54 41.73 -14.90
N ALA A 31 28.53 40.96 -16.00
CA ALA A 31 27.69 40.91 -17.22
C ALA A 31 27.80 39.58 -17.99
N ARG A 32 26.68 39.16 -18.59
CA ARG A 32 26.47 38.70 -19.99
C ARG A 32 27.72 38.45 -20.87
N PHE A 33 27.71 37.38 -21.67
CA PHE A 33 27.67 37.43 -23.15
C PHE A 33 27.41 36.05 -23.78
N GLU A 34 26.58 36.03 -24.81
CA GLU A 34 26.12 34.88 -25.62
C GLU A 34 27.13 34.50 -26.73
N SER A 35 27.07 33.21 -27.13
CA SER A 35 27.29 32.50 -28.42
C SER A 35 28.14 33.15 -29.55
N PRO A 36 28.88 32.37 -30.39
CA PRO A 36 28.20 31.60 -31.44
C PRO A 36 28.84 30.27 -31.92
N SER A 37 27.97 29.52 -32.60
CA SER A 37 28.11 28.37 -33.52
C SER A 37 29.35 28.25 -34.42
N SER A 38 29.78 27.00 -34.67
CA SER A 38 29.80 26.32 -36.00
C SER A 38 31.01 25.39 -36.25
N VAL A 39 30.70 24.16 -36.71
CA VAL A 39 31.42 23.37 -37.75
C VAL A 39 32.85 22.85 -37.46
N SER A 40 32.98 21.55 -37.15
CA SER A 40 33.36 20.52 -38.13
C SER A 40 33.90 19.23 -37.48
N HIS A 41 33.30 18.12 -37.92
CA HIS A 41 33.85 16.77 -37.78
C HIS A 41 35.19 16.64 -38.51
N ARG A 42 36.27 16.30 -37.80
CA ARG A 42 37.27 15.28 -38.18
C ARG A 42 38.46 15.36 -37.24
N ARG A 43 38.65 14.27 -36.48
CA ARG A 43 39.90 13.74 -35.88
C ARG A 43 39.65 13.37 -34.42
N LEU A 44 39.27 12.11 -34.21
CA LEU A 44 39.75 11.22 -33.13
C LEU A 44 38.95 9.90 -33.14
N ARG A 45 38.73 9.33 -34.32
CA ARG A 45 38.58 7.88 -34.50
C ARG A 45 39.92 7.38 -35.03
N LYS A 46 40.82 6.96 -34.14
CA LYS A 46 41.99 6.10 -34.41
C LYS A 46 42.77 5.93 -33.10
N ARG A 47 42.37 4.96 -32.28
CA ARG A 47 43.22 4.21 -31.32
C ARG A 47 42.35 3.29 -30.46
N THR A 48 42.01 2.13 -31.02
CA THR A 48 41.91 0.82 -30.34
C THR A 48 41.34 -0.18 -31.34
N LEU A 49 42.07 -0.40 -32.43
CA LEU A 49 41.79 -1.47 -33.39
C LEU A 49 43.11 -2.12 -33.79
N GLU A 50 43.84 -2.60 -32.79
CA GLU A 50 45.07 -3.39 -32.92
C GLU A 50 45.27 -4.20 -31.63
N ARG A 51 44.35 -5.13 -31.38
CA ARG A 51 44.49 -6.25 -30.41
C ARG A 51 43.42 -7.32 -30.62
N ARG A 52 43.04 -7.56 -31.88
CA ARG A 52 42.18 -8.66 -32.30
C ARG A 52 42.71 -9.25 -33.60
N ARG A 53 43.76 -10.08 -33.51
CA ARG A 53 44.19 -11.08 -34.52
C ARG A 53 45.47 -11.77 -34.04
N ALA A 54 45.36 -12.62 -33.00
CA ALA A 54 46.39 -13.62 -32.67
C ALA A 54 45.87 -14.59 -31.58
N CYS A 55 44.80 -15.34 -31.86
CA CYS A 55 44.57 -16.66 -31.23
C CYS A 55 43.35 -17.36 -31.86
N ARG A 56 43.46 -17.76 -33.12
CA ARG A 56 42.60 -18.78 -33.73
C ARG A 56 43.44 -19.54 -34.72
N ARG A 57 44.00 -20.67 -34.28
CA ARG A 57 44.39 -21.86 -35.05
C ARG A 57 45.24 -22.76 -34.16
N ARG A 58 44.59 -23.78 -33.59
CA ARG A 58 45.10 -25.13 -33.28
C ARG A 58 44.20 -25.76 -32.23
N PHE A 59 43.16 -26.43 -32.69
CA PHE A 59 42.54 -27.54 -31.95
C PHE A 59 42.05 -28.53 -32.99
N SER A 60 42.84 -29.58 -33.21
CA SER A 60 42.37 -30.86 -33.71
C SER A 60 43.10 -31.98 -32.98
N SER A 61 42.33 -33.03 -32.69
CA SER A 61 42.71 -34.39 -32.28
C SER A 61 43.02 -34.70 -30.79
N CYS A 62 42.49 -35.88 -30.42
CA CYS A 62 42.75 -36.70 -29.24
C CYS A 62 41.93 -36.44 -27.96
N SER A 63 40.68 -36.92 -28.06
CA SER A 63 39.93 -37.74 -27.10
C SER A 63 40.65 -38.22 -25.83
N GLY A 64 39.94 -38.07 -24.71
CA GLY A 64 40.09 -38.94 -23.54
C GLY A 64 40.20 -38.21 -22.21
N ARG A 65 39.09 -37.75 -21.64
CA ARG A 65 38.95 -37.58 -20.18
C ARG A 65 37.48 -37.62 -19.78
N ARG A 66 37.17 -38.58 -18.92
CA ARG A 66 35.85 -38.85 -18.32
C ARG A 66 35.24 -37.57 -17.78
N ARG A 67 34.03 -37.22 -18.24
CA ARG A 67 33.16 -36.28 -17.53
C ARG A 67 32.70 -36.97 -16.25
N VAL A 68 33.28 -36.57 -15.11
CA VAL A 68 32.64 -36.79 -13.82
C VAL A 68 31.41 -35.89 -13.83
N SER A 69 30.22 -36.49 -13.91
CA SER A 69 28.97 -35.80 -13.66
C SER A 69 28.97 -35.36 -12.20
N SER A 70 29.22 -34.08 -11.94
CA SER A 70 28.88 -33.50 -10.65
C SER A 70 27.35 -33.47 -10.57
N ARG A 71 26.78 -34.49 -9.91
CA ARG A 71 25.45 -34.37 -9.32
C ARG A 71 25.49 -33.10 -8.46
N ARG A 72 24.75 -32.06 -8.85
CA ARG A 72 24.42 -30.96 -7.93
C ARG A 72 23.68 -31.63 -6.77
N GLY A 73 24.39 -31.87 -5.67
CA GLY A 73 23.74 -32.25 -4.42
C GLY A 73 22.75 -31.14 -4.09
N SER A 74 21.47 -31.48 -3.93
CA SER A 74 20.49 -30.55 -3.39
C SER A 74 21.07 -30.03 -2.06
N ALA A 75 21.32 -28.73 -1.97
CA ALA A 75 21.67 -28.11 -0.70
C ALA A 75 20.59 -28.52 0.32
N ARG A 76 21.04 -29.04 1.47
CA ARG A 76 20.17 -29.59 2.51
C ARG A 76 19.36 -28.44 3.09
N VAL A 77 18.03 -28.57 3.13
CA VAL A 77 17.16 -27.62 3.82
C VAL A 77 17.51 -27.66 5.31
N ILE A 78 17.76 -26.49 5.90
CA ILE A 78 18.21 -26.36 7.30
C ILE A 78 17.00 -26.30 8.23
N THR A 79 15.95 -25.59 7.81
CA THR A 79 14.71 -25.35 8.56
C THR A 79 13.52 -25.31 7.61
N GLU A 80 12.37 -25.81 8.04
CA GLU A 80 11.13 -25.86 7.24
C GLU A 80 9.93 -25.28 8.01
N LEU A 81 9.05 -24.61 7.27
CA LEU A 81 7.72 -24.20 7.69
C LEU A 81 6.68 -25.01 6.92
N GLU A 82 5.69 -25.53 7.64
CA GLU A 82 4.44 -25.99 7.06
C GLU A 82 3.66 -24.78 6.56
N VAL A 83 3.12 -24.89 5.35
CA VAL A 83 2.29 -23.85 4.72
C VAL A 83 0.88 -24.39 4.60
N THR A 84 -0.08 -23.64 5.15
CA THR A 84 -1.50 -23.93 4.99
C THR A 84 -2.19 -22.81 4.22
N LEU A 85 -3.30 -23.15 3.58
CA LEU A 85 -4.20 -22.21 2.92
C LEU A 85 -5.63 -22.50 3.38
N ALA A 86 -6.27 -21.52 4.00
CA ALA A 86 -7.58 -21.67 4.64
C ALA A 86 -7.64 -22.88 5.60
N GLY A 87 -6.55 -23.12 6.34
CA GLY A 87 -6.40 -24.24 7.27
C GLY A 87 -6.06 -25.59 6.62
N GLN A 88 -6.02 -25.68 5.29
CA GLN A 88 -5.62 -26.92 4.59
C GLN A 88 -4.11 -26.93 4.33
N PRO A 89 -3.38 -28.03 4.60
CA PRO A 89 -1.99 -28.15 4.21
C PRO A 89 -1.81 -28.08 2.69
N VAL A 90 -0.94 -27.19 2.21
CA VAL A 90 -0.68 -27.02 0.77
C VAL A 90 0.75 -27.29 0.36
N GLY A 91 1.69 -27.26 1.31
CA GLY A 91 3.10 -27.53 1.02
C GLY A 91 4.03 -27.11 2.14
N ARG A 92 5.32 -27.00 1.79
CA ARG A 92 6.41 -26.65 2.72
C ARG A 92 7.26 -25.54 2.15
N LEU A 93 7.66 -24.61 3.02
CA LEU A 93 8.66 -23.61 2.74
C LEU A 93 9.95 -23.99 3.47
N GLY A 94 11.02 -24.23 2.74
CA GLY A 94 12.35 -24.55 3.26
C GLY A 94 13.34 -23.40 3.08
N ARG A 95 14.26 -23.25 4.03
CA ARG A 95 15.42 -22.34 3.94
C ARG A 95 16.72 -23.13 3.79
N ARG A 96 17.49 -22.87 2.73
CA ARG A 96 18.84 -23.44 2.50
C ARG A 96 19.94 -22.52 3.06
N SER A 97 19.78 -21.21 2.90
CA SER A 97 20.59 -20.16 3.50
C SER A 97 19.76 -18.88 3.60
N VAL A 98 20.33 -17.81 4.16
CA VAL A 98 19.68 -16.48 4.16
C VAL A 98 19.29 -16.11 2.72
N GLU A 99 18.03 -15.74 2.53
CA GLU A 99 17.40 -15.40 1.24
C GLU A 99 17.39 -16.51 0.16
N ASP A 100 17.78 -17.75 0.48
CA ASP A 100 17.67 -18.92 -0.42
C ASP A 100 16.56 -19.86 0.05
N TYR A 101 15.39 -19.67 -0.55
CA TYR A 101 14.16 -20.36 -0.20
C TYR A 101 13.73 -21.38 -1.25
N VAL A 102 13.06 -22.43 -0.79
CA VAL A 102 12.41 -23.44 -1.62
C VAL A 102 10.99 -23.60 -1.13
N LEU A 103 10.02 -23.35 -1.99
CA LEU A 103 8.62 -23.69 -1.74
C LEU A 103 8.31 -24.96 -2.53
N GLU A 104 7.73 -25.96 -1.88
CA GLU A 104 7.29 -27.19 -2.52
C GLU A 104 5.83 -27.47 -2.16
N TYR A 105 4.96 -27.43 -3.17
CA TYR A 105 3.56 -27.83 -3.03
C TYR A 105 3.45 -29.33 -2.80
N ASP A 106 2.57 -29.71 -1.88
CA ASP A 106 2.19 -31.09 -1.67
C ASP A 106 1.50 -31.65 -2.91
N GLU A 107 1.76 -32.92 -3.23
CA GLU A 107 1.20 -33.57 -4.42
C GLU A 107 -0.31 -33.63 -4.39
N ALA A 108 -0.86 -33.91 -3.21
CA ALA A 108 -2.29 -33.98 -2.96
C ALA A 108 -2.97 -32.65 -3.27
N TRP A 109 -2.37 -31.53 -2.85
CA TRP A 109 -2.90 -30.19 -3.15
C TRP A 109 -2.75 -29.85 -4.64
N ALA A 110 -1.54 -29.99 -5.20
CA ALA A 110 -1.27 -29.61 -6.58
C ALA A 110 -2.09 -30.40 -7.63
N SER A 111 -2.57 -31.59 -7.27
CA SER A 111 -3.37 -32.45 -8.13
C SER A 111 -4.88 -32.41 -7.82
N ALA A 112 -5.30 -31.72 -6.76
CA ALA A 112 -6.70 -31.68 -6.36
C ALA A 112 -7.53 -30.82 -7.31
N GLY A 113 -8.73 -31.31 -7.66
CA GLY A 113 -9.71 -30.54 -8.40
C GLY A 113 -10.16 -29.32 -7.58
N GLY A 114 -9.97 -28.12 -8.13
CA GLY A 114 -10.28 -26.87 -7.43
C GLY A 114 -9.17 -26.34 -6.52
N ALA A 115 -7.97 -26.93 -6.54
CA ALA A 115 -6.83 -26.34 -5.85
C ALA A 115 -6.43 -24.99 -6.47
N VAL A 116 -6.05 -24.05 -5.61
CA VAL A 116 -5.55 -22.73 -6.01
C VAL A 116 -4.07 -22.56 -5.63
N PRO A 117 -3.30 -21.77 -6.37
CA PRO A 117 -1.92 -21.48 -5.99
C PRO A 117 -1.88 -20.52 -4.79
N LEU A 118 -0.76 -20.55 -4.05
CA LEU A 118 -0.45 -19.52 -3.04
C LEU A 118 -0.34 -18.13 -3.68
N SER A 119 0.11 -18.05 -4.93
CA SER A 119 0.22 -16.83 -5.72
C SER A 119 0.08 -17.14 -7.20
N LEU A 120 -0.47 -16.23 -8.00
CA LEU A 120 -0.46 -16.34 -9.46
C LEU A 120 0.97 -16.38 -10.04
N SER A 121 1.96 -15.83 -9.32
CA SER A 121 3.38 -15.92 -9.68
C SER A 121 4.04 -17.26 -9.31
N LEU A 122 3.36 -18.10 -8.51
CA LEU A 122 3.81 -19.40 -8.02
C LEU A 122 2.82 -20.51 -8.41
N PRO A 123 2.61 -20.78 -9.72
CA PRO A 123 1.53 -21.65 -10.21
C PRO A 123 1.71 -23.12 -9.81
N LEU A 124 0.60 -23.82 -9.57
CA LEU A 124 0.55 -25.24 -9.19
C LEU A 124 1.16 -26.18 -10.25
N ALA A 125 1.11 -25.80 -11.53
CA ALA A 125 1.70 -26.56 -12.64
C ALA A 125 3.21 -26.84 -12.43
N ARG A 126 3.88 -26.01 -11.64
CA ARG A 126 5.22 -26.26 -11.13
C ARG A 126 5.13 -26.46 -9.62
N ARG A 127 5.32 -27.69 -9.14
CA ARG A 127 5.25 -27.98 -7.69
C ARG A 127 6.34 -27.30 -6.86
N ARG A 128 7.54 -27.13 -7.43
CA ARG A 128 8.72 -26.62 -6.70
C ARG A 128 9.16 -25.26 -7.22
N HIS A 129 9.15 -24.25 -6.36
CA HIS A 129 9.56 -22.88 -6.65
C HIS A 129 10.81 -22.50 -5.86
N GLU A 130 11.70 -21.73 -6.48
CA GLU A 130 12.94 -21.23 -5.88
C GLU A 130 13.38 -19.94 -6.59
N GLY A 131 14.31 -19.21 -5.99
CA GLY A 131 14.88 -18.00 -6.56
C GLY A 131 14.05 -16.74 -6.32
N ARG A 132 14.28 -15.73 -7.16
CA ARG A 132 13.89 -14.34 -6.88
C ARG A 132 12.38 -14.13 -6.69
N ILE A 133 11.55 -14.75 -7.53
CA ILE A 133 10.08 -14.60 -7.46
C ILE A 133 9.54 -15.09 -6.11
N LEU A 134 10.04 -16.24 -5.62
CA LEU A 134 9.65 -16.75 -4.30
C LEU A 134 10.11 -15.82 -3.18
N ALA A 135 11.35 -15.33 -3.24
CA ALA A 135 11.87 -14.39 -2.26
C ALA A 135 11.04 -13.09 -2.21
N ASP A 136 10.73 -12.51 -3.38
CA ASP A 136 9.92 -11.28 -3.49
C ASP A 136 8.46 -11.51 -3.05
N PHE A 137 7.88 -12.69 -3.32
CA PHE A 137 6.55 -13.05 -2.82
C PHE A 137 6.49 -13.06 -1.29
N LEU A 138 7.44 -13.75 -0.65
CA LEU A 138 7.51 -13.84 0.82
C LEU A 138 7.81 -12.47 1.44
N ASP A 139 8.67 -11.69 0.80
CA ASP A 139 9.02 -10.33 1.21
C ASP A 139 7.83 -9.37 1.21
N ASN A 140 6.88 -9.54 0.29
CA ASN A 140 5.67 -8.70 0.19
C ASN A 140 4.62 -9.00 1.28
N LEU A 141 4.71 -10.14 1.98
CA LEU A 141 3.84 -10.49 3.11
C LEU A 141 4.19 -9.73 4.40
N LEU A 142 5.38 -9.12 4.44
CA LEU A 142 5.97 -8.49 5.61
C LEU A 142 5.94 -6.96 5.50
N PRO A 143 6.00 -6.21 6.63
CA PRO A 143 5.97 -4.75 6.63
C PRO A 143 6.96 -4.13 5.66
N ASP A 144 6.65 -3.02 4.96
CA ASP A 144 7.60 -2.43 4.02
C ASP A 144 8.77 -1.73 4.72
N ASN A 145 8.52 -1.24 5.95
CA ASN A 145 9.48 -0.50 6.76
C ASN A 145 10.58 -1.43 7.32
N PRO A 146 11.86 -1.24 6.95
CA PRO A 146 12.95 -2.08 7.45
C PRO A 146 13.16 -1.97 8.96
N ASP A 147 12.86 -0.82 9.58
CA ASP A 147 13.04 -0.63 11.02
C ASP A 147 12.04 -1.46 11.83
N VAL A 148 10.80 -1.57 11.34
CA VAL A 148 9.77 -2.46 11.91
C VAL A 148 10.24 -3.92 11.85
N ARG A 149 10.75 -4.35 10.69
CA ARG A 149 11.28 -5.71 10.53
C ARG A 149 12.48 -5.99 11.43
N GLN A 150 13.35 -5.00 11.60
CA GLN A 150 14.52 -5.12 12.47
C GLN A 150 14.08 -5.27 13.93
N ARG A 151 13.08 -4.51 14.36
CA ARG A 151 12.48 -4.66 15.69
C ARG A 151 11.85 -6.04 15.86
N TRP A 152 11.02 -6.50 14.93
CA TRP A 152 10.42 -7.84 14.98
C TRP A 152 11.49 -8.95 15.07
N ALA A 153 12.59 -8.80 14.34
CA ALA A 153 13.70 -9.75 14.43
C ALA A 153 14.34 -9.75 15.83
N LEU A 154 14.56 -8.57 16.43
CA LEU A 154 15.11 -8.46 17.79
C LEU A 154 14.16 -9.04 18.84
N ASP A 155 12.88 -8.70 18.77
CA ASP A 155 11.85 -9.17 19.72
C ASP A 155 11.73 -10.70 19.67
N ALA A 156 11.81 -11.28 18.47
CA ALA A 156 11.81 -12.73 18.25
C ALA A 156 13.17 -13.42 18.48
N GLY A 157 14.23 -12.68 18.85
CA GLY A 157 15.56 -13.24 19.04
C GLY A 157 16.20 -13.82 17.76
N LEU A 158 15.79 -13.33 16.58
CA LEU A 158 16.29 -13.75 15.28
C LEU A 158 17.60 -13.02 14.94
N SER A 159 18.51 -13.74 14.28
CA SER A 159 19.80 -13.18 13.84
C SER A 159 19.70 -12.21 12.65
N THR A 160 18.61 -12.27 11.90
CA THR A 160 18.36 -11.47 10.70
C THR A 160 16.88 -11.14 10.58
N ALA A 161 16.56 -10.04 9.88
CA ALA A 161 15.21 -9.62 9.53
C ALA A 161 14.75 -10.18 8.17
N GLU A 162 15.24 -11.36 7.78
CA GLU A 162 14.89 -11.99 6.50
C GLU A 162 13.49 -12.61 6.55
N SER A 163 12.87 -12.81 5.38
CA SER A 163 11.47 -13.20 5.30
C SER A 163 11.16 -14.53 5.97
N PHE A 164 12.00 -15.55 5.80
CA PHE A 164 11.76 -16.87 6.40
C PHE A 164 11.73 -16.80 7.93
N GLY A 165 12.68 -16.10 8.55
CA GLY A 165 12.75 -15.99 10.01
C GLY A 165 11.54 -15.26 10.56
N LEU A 166 11.18 -14.12 9.96
CA LEU A 166 10.00 -13.36 10.38
C LEU A 166 8.71 -14.16 10.19
N LEU A 167 8.52 -14.82 9.05
CA LEU A 167 7.33 -15.65 8.81
C LEU A 167 7.26 -16.88 9.72
N SER A 168 8.37 -17.37 10.24
CA SER A 168 8.36 -18.47 11.21
C SER A 168 7.73 -18.10 12.56
N GLU A 169 7.70 -16.80 12.89
CA GLU A 169 7.20 -16.28 14.16
C GLU A 169 5.87 -15.52 13.97
N TYR A 170 5.76 -14.70 12.90
CA TYR A 170 4.65 -13.80 12.60
C TYR A 170 3.78 -14.25 11.40
N GLY A 171 4.05 -15.42 10.83
CA GLY A 171 3.40 -15.87 9.58
C GLY A 171 2.06 -16.58 9.75
N GLN A 172 1.51 -16.68 10.96
CA GLN A 172 0.29 -17.46 11.24
C GLN A 172 -1.01 -16.70 10.89
N ASP A 173 -0.93 -15.36 10.84
CA ASP A 173 -2.00 -14.50 10.33
C ASP A 173 -1.44 -13.45 9.37
N VAL A 174 -1.42 -13.80 8.08
CA VAL A 174 -1.02 -12.88 7.00
C VAL A 174 -2.20 -12.36 6.19
N ALA A 175 -1.96 -11.44 5.26
CA ALA A 175 -2.92 -11.14 4.20
C ALA A 175 -3.30 -12.41 3.43
N GLY A 176 -4.60 -12.56 3.15
CA GLY A 176 -5.13 -13.75 2.50
C GLY A 176 -5.33 -14.89 3.48
N ALA A 177 -5.35 -16.10 2.94
CA ALA A 177 -5.69 -17.30 3.70
C ALA A 177 -4.49 -18.16 4.09
N MET A 178 -3.29 -17.64 3.85
CA MET A 178 -2.05 -18.36 4.12
C MET A 178 -1.72 -18.35 5.61
N SER A 179 -1.04 -19.41 6.05
CA SER A 179 -0.39 -19.45 7.35
C SER A 179 0.91 -20.25 7.24
N PHE A 180 1.95 -19.77 7.92
CA PHE A 180 3.28 -20.37 8.00
C PHE A 180 3.56 -20.76 9.44
N ARG A 181 3.90 -22.03 9.66
CA ARG A 181 4.18 -22.55 11.01
C ARG A 181 5.43 -23.45 10.99
N PRO A 182 6.32 -23.38 11.99
CA PRO A 182 7.41 -24.34 12.11
C PRO A 182 6.88 -25.78 12.17
N ALA A 183 7.50 -26.68 11.42
CA ALA A 183 7.08 -28.08 11.37
C ALA A 183 7.04 -28.70 12.79
N GLY A 184 5.92 -29.35 13.13
CA GLY A 184 5.70 -29.96 14.44
C GLY A 184 5.46 -28.99 15.62
N ALA A 185 5.36 -27.67 15.39
CA ALA A 185 4.92 -26.75 16.44
C ALA A 185 3.44 -27.00 16.79
N GLU A 186 3.08 -26.91 18.07
CA GLU A 186 1.70 -27.02 18.51
C GLU A 186 0.81 -25.96 17.84
N VAL A 187 -0.39 -26.37 17.44
CA VAL A 187 -1.42 -25.46 16.97
C VAL A 187 -2.00 -24.78 18.21
N VAL A 188 -1.47 -23.60 18.53
CA VAL A 188 -2.12 -22.68 19.45
C VAL A 188 -3.20 -21.95 18.68
N SER A 189 -4.34 -21.75 19.29
CA SER A 189 -5.39 -20.86 18.79
C SER A 189 -6.05 -20.33 20.05
N ALA A 190 -5.90 -19.02 20.28
CA ALA A 190 -6.40 -18.38 21.49
C ALA A 190 -6.71 -16.92 21.23
N GLY A 191 -7.85 -16.48 21.78
CA GLY A 191 -8.25 -15.08 21.83
C GLY A 191 -8.26 -14.55 23.25
N GLU A 192 -7.41 -13.57 23.54
CA GLU A 192 -7.45 -12.86 24.83
C GLU A 192 -8.26 -11.59 24.67
N SER A 193 -9.28 -11.40 25.51
CA SER A 193 -10.11 -10.19 25.47
C SER A 193 -9.29 -8.96 25.81
N VAL A 194 -9.51 -7.88 25.05
CA VAL A 194 -8.81 -6.60 25.19
C VAL A 194 -9.83 -5.50 25.45
N GLY A 195 -9.59 -4.73 26.52
CA GLY A 195 -10.38 -3.54 26.82
C GLY A 195 -9.90 -2.31 26.07
N ASP A 196 -10.80 -1.34 25.88
CA ASP A 196 -10.52 -0.11 25.12
C ASP A 196 -9.35 0.72 25.70
N ASP A 197 -9.13 0.70 27.02
CA ASP A 197 -7.98 1.37 27.66
C ASP A 197 -6.64 0.81 27.15
N HIS A 198 -6.53 -0.52 27.04
CA HIS A 198 -5.32 -1.18 26.54
C HIS A 198 -5.10 -0.87 25.05
N ILE A 199 -6.18 -0.84 24.27
CA ILE A 199 -6.13 -0.44 22.86
C ILE A 199 -5.63 1.01 22.74
N ALA A 200 -6.16 1.92 23.56
CA ALA A 200 -5.72 3.32 23.58
C ALA A 200 -4.24 3.46 24.00
N ASP A 201 -3.77 2.70 24.99
CA ASP A 201 -2.34 2.62 25.37
C ASP A 201 -1.48 2.14 24.20
N ARG A 202 -1.90 1.12 23.46
CA ARG A 202 -1.20 0.61 22.27
C ARG A 202 -1.14 1.64 21.15
N ILE A 203 -2.25 2.34 20.87
CA ILE A 203 -2.28 3.41 19.86
C ILE A 203 -1.32 4.54 20.26
N ARG A 204 -1.28 4.95 21.53
CA ARG A 204 -0.33 5.96 22.03
C ARG A 204 1.12 5.52 21.81
N ARG A 205 1.46 4.27 22.17
CA ARG A 205 2.79 3.69 21.96
C ARG A 205 3.22 3.73 20.48
N ILE A 206 2.34 3.31 19.55
CA ILE A 206 2.62 3.35 18.11
C ILE A 206 2.79 4.79 17.61
N THR A 207 1.99 5.71 18.13
CA THR A 207 2.07 7.13 17.73
C THR A 207 3.40 7.75 18.17
N ASP A 208 3.91 7.37 19.35
CA ASP A 208 5.20 7.84 19.89
C ASP A 208 6.38 7.13 19.21
N ASP A 209 6.26 5.82 18.97
CA ASP A 209 7.23 4.97 18.29
C ASP A 209 6.56 4.17 17.15
N PRO A 210 6.69 4.67 15.90
CA PRO A 210 6.18 4.01 14.69
C PRO A 210 6.60 2.55 14.52
N THR A 211 7.66 2.08 15.19
CA THR A 211 8.10 0.69 15.07
C THR A 211 7.31 -0.29 15.97
N ALA A 212 6.53 0.22 16.93
CA ALA A 212 5.86 -0.56 17.98
C ALA A 212 4.55 -1.23 17.54
N TRP A 213 4.52 -1.92 16.39
CA TRP A 213 3.30 -2.52 15.83
C TRP A 213 2.69 -3.63 16.71
N HIS A 214 3.51 -4.25 17.55
CA HIS A 214 3.15 -5.36 18.43
C HIS A 214 3.12 -4.92 19.90
N ASP A 215 2.32 -5.60 20.72
CA ASP A 215 2.37 -5.38 22.16
C ASP A 215 3.54 -6.18 22.76
N ASP A 216 4.48 -5.48 23.40
CA ASP A 216 5.68 -6.08 23.99
C ASP A 216 5.36 -7.11 25.11
N ALA A 217 4.13 -7.07 25.66
CA ALA A 217 3.64 -8.04 26.64
C ALA A 217 3.21 -9.39 26.01
N ILE A 218 3.08 -9.46 24.68
CA ILE A 218 2.67 -10.66 23.96
C ILE A 218 3.90 -11.32 23.32
N PRO A 219 4.10 -12.63 23.49
CA PRO A 219 5.17 -13.34 22.80
C PRO A 219 5.11 -13.13 21.28
N PRO A 220 6.25 -13.01 20.58
CA PRO A 220 6.30 -12.84 19.12
C PRO A 220 5.50 -13.89 18.33
N ARG A 221 5.48 -15.15 18.81
CA ARG A 221 4.79 -16.26 18.15
C ARG A 221 3.28 -16.05 18.09
N GLY A 222 2.76 -16.03 16.86
CA GLY A 222 1.32 -16.00 16.60
C GLY A 222 0.73 -14.60 16.49
N GLN A 223 1.58 -13.58 16.39
CA GLN A 223 1.14 -12.24 15.97
C GLN A 223 1.06 -12.15 14.44
N PHE A 224 0.26 -11.20 13.94
CA PHE A 224 -0.02 -11.05 12.50
C PHE A 224 1.16 -10.44 11.72
N SER A 225 1.20 -10.67 10.42
CA SER A 225 2.11 -9.97 9.50
C SER A 225 1.36 -9.41 8.29
N LEU A 226 1.44 -8.10 8.08
CA LEU A 226 0.78 -7.44 6.95
C LEU A 226 1.72 -6.46 6.26
N GLY A 227 1.86 -6.57 4.93
CA GLY A 227 2.67 -5.68 4.10
C GLY A 227 2.16 -4.24 4.06
N GLY A 228 2.99 -3.31 3.58
CA GLY A 228 2.71 -1.88 3.56
C GLY A 228 3.56 -1.08 4.55
N ALA A 229 3.62 0.25 4.37
CA ALA A 229 4.54 1.12 5.08
C ALA A 229 3.97 1.78 6.35
N GLN A 230 2.64 1.84 6.48
CA GLN A 230 1.96 2.49 7.59
C GLN A 230 1.84 1.60 8.82
N ASP A 231 2.05 2.23 9.98
CA ASP A 231 1.94 1.60 11.29
C ASP A 231 0.53 1.10 11.58
N LYS A 232 0.43 -0.15 12.03
CA LYS A 232 -0.84 -0.81 12.25
C LYS A 232 -0.72 -2.01 13.18
N PHE A 233 -1.84 -2.35 13.79
CA PHE A 233 -2.03 -3.62 14.47
C PHE A 233 -3.37 -4.24 14.10
N SER A 234 -3.54 -5.53 14.39
CA SER A 234 -4.79 -6.23 14.08
C SER A 234 -5.42 -6.83 15.32
N LEU A 235 -6.76 -6.81 15.37
CA LEU A 235 -7.53 -7.47 16.42
C LEU A 235 -8.66 -8.31 15.81
N ALA A 236 -9.13 -9.31 16.55
CA ALA A 236 -10.37 -9.99 16.27
C ALA A 236 -11.55 -9.27 16.96
N ARG A 237 -12.70 -9.21 16.29
CA ARG A 237 -13.95 -8.68 16.84
C ARG A 237 -15.04 -9.73 16.72
N PHE A 238 -15.49 -10.23 17.86
CA PHE A 238 -16.61 -11.16 17.97
C PHE A 238 -17.22 -11.05 19.37
N GLY A 239 -18.47 -11.48 19.52
CA GLY A 239 -19.17 -11.38 20.81
C GLY A 239 -19.33 -9.94 21.34
N GLY A 240 -19.23 -8.93 20.45
CA GLY A 240 -19.32 -7.51 20.81
C GLY A 240 -18.02 -6.88 21.32
N GLY A 241 -16.93 -7.64 21.49
CA GLY A 241 -15.67 -7.16 22.06
C GLY A 241 -14.44 -7.39 21.18
N TRP A 242 -13.34 -6.75 21.56
CA TRP A 242 -12.03 -6.87 20.94
C TRP A 242 -11.19 -7.96 21.59
N HIS A 243 -10.40 -8.67 20.77
CA HIS A 243 -9.54 -9.76 21.22
C HIS A 243 -8.19 -9.70 20.50
N GLU A 244 -7.10 -9.90 21.24
CA GLU A 244 -5.81 -10.25 20.65
C GLU A 244 -5.90 -11.62 20.02
N THR A 245 -5.19 -11.81 18.93
CA THR A 245 -5.13 -13.09 18.22
C THR A 245 -3.79 -13.74 18.46
N ARG A 246 -3.81 -15.00 18.90
CA ARG A 246 -2.62 -15.84 18.95
C ARG A 246 -2.83 -17.10 18.15
N GLY A 247 -1.76 -17.54 17.49
CA GLY A 247 -1.79 -18.83 16.83
C GLY A 247 -2.56 -18.80 15.50
N GLU A 248 -3.40 -19.81 15.30
CA GLU A 248 -4.28 -19.90 14.12
C GLU A 248 -5.57 -19.07 14.24
N MET A 249 -5.77 -18.34 15.35
CA MET A 249 -6.86 -17.38 15.45
C MET A 249 -6.62 -16.22 14.48
N ALA A 250 -7.54 -15.98 13.55
CA ALA A 250 -7.44 -14.89 12.59
C ALA A 250 -7.90 -13.55 13.19
N SER A 251 -7.16 -12.48 12.91
CA SER A 251 -7.67 -11.12 13.11
C SER A 251 -8.77 -10.81 12.09
N THR A 252 -9.60 -9.82 12.41
CA THR A 252 -10.75 -9.41 11.59
C THR A 252 -10.74 -7.92 11.25
N HIS A 253 -9.96 -7.13 11.99
CA HIS A 253 -9.87 -5.69 11.80
C HIS A 253 -8.42 -5.24 11.90
N LEU A 254 -8.10 -4.18 11.17
CA LEU A 254 -6.82 -3.48 11.22
C LEU A 254 -7.04 -2.12 11.86
N PHE A 255 -6.27 -1.82 12.90
CA PHE A 255 -6.15 -0.51 13.49
C PHE A 255 -4.99 0.21 12.81
N LYS A 256 -5.28 1.38 12.25
CA LYS A 256 -4.32 2.30 11.64
C LYS A 256 -4.26 3.59 12.45
N PRO A 257 -3.34 3.68 13.43
CA PRO A 257 -3.04 4.93 14.13
C PRO A 257 -2.61 6.05 13.19
N ARG A 258 -2.61 7.27 13.72
CA ARG A 258 -2.10 8.43 13.00
C ARG A 258 -0.64 8.22 12.61
N VAL A 259 -0.32 8.53 11.36
CA VAL A 259 1.05 8.54 10.84
C VAL A 259 1.75 9.85 11.17
N ARG A 260 2.98 9.76 11.69
CA ARG A 260 3.82 10.94 11.94
C ARG A 260 4.11 11.69 10.64
N GLY A 261 3.89 13.01 10.66
CA GLY A 261 4.17 13.88 9.50
C GLY A 261 3.02 14.03 8.51
N VAL A 262 1.91 13.28 8.68
CA VAL A 262 0.67 13.43 7.90
C VAL A 262 -0.48 13.73 8.88
N PRO A 263 -0.70 15.01 9.23
CA PRO A 263 -1.71 15.37 10.23
C PRO A 263 -3.11 14.88 9.82
N ASP A 264 -3.78 14.12 10.68
CA ASP A 264 -5.15 13.60 10.45
C ASP A 264 -5.33 12.73 9.20
N GLY A 265 -4.26 12.10 8.70
CA GLY A 265 -4.33 11.23 7.51
C GLY A 265 -5.32 10.08 7.66
N GLU A 266 -5.42 9.52 8.85
CA GLU A 266 -6.37 8.47 9.24
C GLU A 266 -7.84 8.93 9.14
N LEU A 267 -8.10 10.20 9.44
CA LEU A 267 -9.45 10.78 9.35
C LEU A 267 -9.80 11.11 7.90
N VAL A 268 -8.82 11.57 7.10
CA VAL A 268 -8.99 11.75 5.65
C VAL A 268 -9.31 10.42 4.98
N GLU A 269 -8.58 9.35 5.32
CA GLU A 269 -8.86 7.99 4.81
C GLU A 269 -10.26 7.52 5.23
N PHE A 270 -10.67 7.73 6.50
CA PHE A 270 -12.04 7.44 6.94
C PHE A 270 -13.08 8.11 6.04
N VAL A 271 -12.99 9.43 5.86
CA VAL A 271 -13.97 10.22 5.09
C VAL A 271 -14.04 9.75 3.64
N VAL A 272 -12.88 9.53 3.00
CA VAL A 272 -12.80 9.08 1.61
C VAL A 272 -13.38 7.68 1.46
N MET A 273 -12.91 6.71 2.25
CA MET A 273 -13.37 5.32 2.20
C MET A 273 -14.88 5.20 2.49
N ARG A 274 -15.38 5.99 3.46
CA ARG A 274 -16.80 6.07 3.78
C ARG A 274 -17.62 6.61 2.60
N ALA A 275 -17.14 7.68 1.97
CA ALA A 275 -17.78 8.26 0.80
C ALA A 275 -17.82 7.29 -0.40
N LEU A 276 -16.74 6.54 -0.65
CA LEU A 276 -16.69 5.54 -1.71
C LEU A 276 -17.78 4.47 -1.56
N ARG A 277 -18.00 3.97 -0.34
CA ARG A 277 -19.07 2.98 -0.08
C ARG A 277 -20.46 3.54 -0.36
N TRP A 278 -20.72 4.81 -0.03
CA TRP A 278 -22.00 5.47 -0.33
C TRP A 278 -22.21 5.72 -1.82
N LEU A 279 -21.13 5.89 -2.59
CA LEU A 279 -21.17 5.94 -4.05
C LEU A 279 -21.37 4.55 -4.70
N GLY A 280 -21.50 3.49 -3.90
CA GLY A 280 -21.65 2.11 -4.40
C GLY A 280 -20.36 1.49 -4.91
N VAL A 281 -19.20 2.11 -4.64
CA VAL A 281 -17.89 1.56 -4.99
C VAL A 281 -17.53 0.48 -3.95
N PRO A 282 -17.18 -0.74 -4.37
CA PRO A 282 -16.69 -1.77 -3.45
C PRO A 282 -15.43 -1.28 -2.74
N ALA A 283 -15.55 -0.99 -1.45
CA ALA A 283 -14.46 -0.56 -0.58
C ALA A 283 -14.59 -1.22 0.81
N ALA A 284 -13.46 -1.43 1.48
CA ALA A 284 -13.40 -2.00 2.81
C ALA A 284 -14.26 -1.20 3.82
N GLY A 285 -14.87 -1.90 4.77
CA GLY A 285 -15.59 -1.26 5.87
C GLY A 285 -14.64 -0.47 6.74
N VAL A 286 -15.02 0.77 7.11
CA VAL A 286 -14.21 1.63 7.98
C VAL A 286 -15.06 2.21 9.11
N SER A 287 -14.42 2.39 10.27
CA SER A 287 -14.95 3.09 11.43
C SER A 287 -13.81 3.79 12.17
N ILE A 288 -14.14 4.65 13.13
CA ILE A 288 -13.15 5.27 14.02
C ILE A 288 -13.25 4.62 15.41
N PHE A 289 -12.12 4.17 15.93
CA PHE A 289 -11.96 3.93 17.36
C PHE A 289 -11.63 5.27 18.01
N ASP A 290 -12.40 5.67 19.02
CA ASP A 290 -12.26 6.91 19.78
C ASP A 290 -12.42 6.58 21.26
N HIS A 291 -11.31 6.63 22.01
CA HIS A 291 -11.30 6.37 23.45
C HIS A 291 -10.14 7.07 24.15
N ALA A 292 -10.35 7.57 25.36
CA ALA A 292 -9.30 8.20 26.20
C ALA A 292 -8.43 9.22 25.43
N GLU A 293 -9.07 10.17 24.73
CA GLU A 293 -8.44 11.21 23.89
C GLU A 293 -7.55 10.69 22.74
N THR A 294 -7.60 9.40 22.48
CA THR A 294 -6.84 8.71 21.45
C THR A 294 -7.80 8.22 20.37
N HIS A 295 -7.34 8.14 19.12
CA HIS A 295 -8.16 7.61 18.04
C HIS A 295 -7.33 6.87 16.99
N SER A 296 -8.00 5.96 16.27
CA SER A 296 -7.42 5.19 15.17
C SER A 296 -8.49 4.92 14.13
N LEU A 297 -8.10 4.91 12.85
CA LEU A 297 -8.92 4.30 11.82
C LEU A 297 -8.99 2.79 12.07
N VAL A 298 -10.17 2.21 11.96
CA VAL A 298 -10.42 0.77 12.08
C VAL A 298 -10.98 0.28 10.74
N VAL A 299 -10.24 -0.59 10.08
CA VAL A 299 -10.58 -1.17 8.78
C VAL A 299 -11.00 -2.62 8.96
N GLU A 300 -12.19 -2.97 8.49
CA GLU A 300 -12.68 -4.35 8.43
C GLU A 300 -11.92 -5.11 7.35
N ARG A 301 -11.34 -6.27 7.72
CA ARG A 301 -10.61 -7.13 6.80
C ARG A 301 -11.58 -7.85 5.87
N PHE A 302 -11.58 -7.47 4.59
CA PHE A 302 -12.41 -8.14 3.57
C PHE A 302 -11.90 -9.54 3.19
N ASP A 303 -10.68 -9.92 3.62
CA ASP A 303 -10.14 -11.27 3.47
C ASP A 303 -10.53 -12.19 4.63
N ARG A 304 -11.51 -11.79 5.44
CA ARG A 304 -12.06 -12.52 6.57
C ARG A 304 -13.58 -12.49 6.49
N ARG A 305 -14.22 -13.64 6.67
CA ARG A 305 -15.68 -13.74 6.79
C ARG A 305 -16.04 -14.32 8.14
N ILE A 306 -16.84 -13.59 8.91
CA ILE A 306 -17.34 -14.07 10.18
C ILE A 306 -18.65 -14.84 9.91
N ASP A 307 -18.69 -16.13 10.23
CA ASP A 307 -19.90 -16.95 10.21
C ASP A 307 -20.72 -16.69 11.49
N PRO A 308 -21.91 -16.04 11.38
CA PRO A 308 -22.76 -15.76 12.53
C PRO A 308 -23.44 -17.02 13.09
N ALA A 309 -23.51 -18.12 12.34
CA ALA A 309 -24.23 -19.35 12.70
C ALA A 309 -23.32 -20.45 13.31
N GLY A 310 -22.02 -20.24 13.42
CA GLY A 310 -21.08 -21.24 13.92
C GLY A 310 -21.40 -21.73 15.34
N GLU A 311 -21.84 -22.98 15.45
CA GLU A 311 -22.12 -23.69 16.72
C GLU A 311 -20.84 -23.99 17.53
N ALA A 312 -19.67 -23.94 16.88
CA ALA A 312 -18.38 -24.08 17.54
C ALA A 312 -17.84 -22.73 18.07
N GLY A 313 -16.81 -22.80 18.92
CA GLY A 313 -16.25 -21.67 19.67
C GLY A 313 -15.84 -20.46 18.81
N PRO A 314 -15.47 -19.32 19.41
CA PRO A 314 -15.24 -18.06 18.70
C PRO A 314 -14.25 -18.14 17.52
N GLU A 315 -13.31 -19.09 17.55
CA GLU A 315 -12.28 -19.31 16.52
C GLU A 315 -12.79 -20.02 15.27
N SER A 316 -13.78 -20.90 15.39
CA SER A 316 -14.37 -21.62 14.25
C SER A 316 -15.29 -20.73 13.40
N ARG A 317 -15.43 -19.45 13.77
CA ARG A 317 -16.33 -18.50 13.13
C ARG A 317 -15.64 -17.64 12.09
N ILE A 318 -14.31 -17.67 11.97
CA ILE A 318 -13.60 -16.77 11.05
C ILE A 318 -13.03 -17.58 9.88
N GLU A 319 -13.70 -17.50 8.74
CA GLU A 319 -13.20 -18.02 7.48
C GLU A 319 -12.17 -17.05 6.87
N ARG A 320 -11.03 -17.59 6.44
CA ARG A 320 -10.02 -16.82 5.71
C ARG A 320 -10.26 -16.94 4.21
N LEU A 321 -10.37 -15.81 3.51
CA LEU A 321 -10.48 -15.76 2.05
C LEU A 321 -9.11 -15.51 1.45
N HIS A 322 -8.71 -16.30 0.45
CA HIS A 322 -7.38 -16.16 -0.14
C HIS A 322 -7.29 -14.93 -1.03
N GLN A 323 -6.22 -14.15 -0.85
CA GLN A 323 -5.92 -12.97 -1.63
C GLN A 323 -4.42 -12.74 -1.78
N GLU A 324 -4.05 -11.92 -2.77
CA GLU A 324 -2.70 -11.36 -2.91
C GLU A 324 -2.74 -9.96 -3.55
N ASP A 325 -1.70 -9.15 -3.33
CA ASP A 325 -1.54 -7.85 -4.00
C ASP A 325 -0.98 -7.96 -5.44
N MET A 326 -1.02 -6.87 -6.22
CA MET A 326 -0.56 -6.92 -7.62
C MET A 326 0.94 -7.16 -7.76
N LEU A 327 1.78 -6.80 -6.78
CA LEU A 327 3.20 -7.11 -6.84
C LEU A 327 3.43 -8.60 -6.65
N GLN A 328 2.72 -9.23 -5.72
CA GLN A 328 2.75 -10.68 -5.52
C GLN A 328 2.25 -11.41 -6.77
N ALA A 329 1.11 -10.99 -7.32
CA ALA A 329 0.53 -11.59 -8.53
C ALA A 329 1.47 -11.52 -9.74
N LEU A 330 2.25 -10.43 -9.86
CA LEU A 330 3.23 -10.22 -10.93
C LEU A 330 4.64 -10.72 -10.60
N GLY A 331 4.89 -11.21 -9.38
CA GLY A 331 6.19 -11.69 -8.93
C GLY A 331 7.25 -10.58 -8.82
N LEU A 332 6.86 -9.40 -8.36
CA LEU A 332 7.69 -8.19 -8.26
C LEU A 332 8.07 -7.86 -6.79
N PRO A 333 9.26 -7.27 -6.55
CA PRO A 333 9.70 -6.87 -5.22
C PRO A 333 8.91 -5.67 -4.67
N ARG A 334 8.73 -5.59 -3.34
CA ARG A 334 7.97 -4.52 -2.66
C ARG A 334 8.42 -3.10 -3.01
N LEU A 335 9.71 -2.91 -3.29
CA LEU A 335 10.30 -1.61 -3.63
C LEU A 335 9.83 -1.07 -4.99
N ARG A 336 9.21 -1.89 -5.83
CA ARG A 336 8.64 -1.51 -7.13
C ARG A 336 7.13 -1.32 -7.06
N ARG A 337 6.62 -0.72 -5.98
CA ARG A 337 5.19 -0.45 -5.82
C ARG A 337 4.68 0.67 -6.74
N PHE A 338 5.50 1.69 -7.00
CA PHE A 338 5.18 2.79 -7.91
C PHE A 338 5.69 2.55 -9.33
N GLU A 339 4.95 3.02 -10.34
CA GLU A 339 5.36 2.88 -11.74
C GLU A 339 6.67 3.64 -12.05
N LYS A 340 6.85 4.84 -11.48
CA LYS A 340 8.07 5.64 -11.66
C LYS A 340 9.35 4.92 -11.18
N ASP A 341 9.20 4.00 -10.24
CA ASP A 341 10.28 3.19 -9.66
C ASP A 341 10.43 1.82 -10.35
N GLY A 342 9.78 1.64 -11.52
CA GLY A 342 9.81 0.42 -12.31
C GLY A 342 8.78 -0.64 -11.87
N GLY A 343 7.77 -0.22 -11.12
CA GLY A 343 6.58 -1.01 -10.81
C GLY A 343 5.58 -1.10 -11.97
N PRO A 344 4.51 -1.89 -11.80
CA PRO A 344 3.53 -2.09 -12.85
C PRO A 344 2.64 -0.86 -13.01
N GLY A 345 2.40 -0.46 -14.25
CA GLY A 345 1.48 0.62 -14.60
C GLY A 345 0.03 0.13 -14.75
N ALA A 346 -0.87 1.06 -15.06
CA ALA A 346 -2.30 0.77 -15.23
C ALA A 346 -2.59 -0.35 -16.26
N ASP A 347 -1.88 -0.36 -17.38
CA ASP A 347 -2.10 -1.35 -18.44
C ASP A 347 -1.63 -2.76 -18.07
N GLU A 348 -0.56 -2.88 -17.27
CA GLU A 348 -0.04 -4.16 -16.82
C GLU A 348 -1.00 -4.83 -15.83
N ILE A 349 -1.50 -4.07 -14.85
CA ILE A 349 -2.54 -4.52 -13.92
C ILE A 349 -3.83 -4.84 -14.68
N GLY A 350 -4.26 -3.99 -15.62
CA GLY A 350 -5.43 -4.24 -16.46
C GLY A 350 -5.31 -5.53 -17.30
N ASN A 351 -4.10 -5.84 -17.79
CA ASN A 351 -3.83 -7.10 -18.49
C ASN A 351 -3.89 -8.31 -17.57
N LEU A 352 -3.37 -8.22 -16.34
CA LEU A 352 -3.51 -9.29 -15.36
C LEU A 352 -4.99 -9.56 -15.09
N LEU A 353 -5.79 -8.53 -14.82
CA LEU A 353 -7.22 -8.63 -14.59
C LEU A 353 -8.00 -9.15 -15.81
N SER A 354 -7.52 -8.92 -17.03
CA SER A 354 -8.15 -9.50 -18.24
C SER A 354 -8.04 -11.02 -18.34
N ARG A 355 -7.07 -11.62 -17.63
CA ARG A 355 -6.88 -13.08 -17.53
C ARG A 355 -7.69 -13.69 -16.39
N THR A 356 -8.30 -12.85 -15.56
CA THR A 356 -9.16 -13.26 -14.44
C THR A 356 -10.62 -13.36 -14.91
N SER A 357 -11.43 -14.18 -14.22
CA SER A 357 -12.82 -14.44 -14.63
C SER A 357 -13.70 -13.19 -14.45
N GLY A 358 -14.30 -12.70 -15.54
CA GLY A 358 -15.34 -11.65 -15.54
C GLY A 358 -14.87 -10.25 -15.95
N SER A 359 -15.76 -9.47 -16.57
CA SER A 359 -15.47 -8.07 -16.93
C SER A 359 -15.49 -7.12 -15.72
N SER A 360 -16.16 -7.51 -14.64
CA SER A 360 -16.36 -6.69 -13.44
C SER A 360 -15.06 -6.21 -12.80
N SER A 361 -14.03 -7.06 -12.68
CA SER A 361 -12.75 -6.67 -12.08
C SER A 361 -12.05 -5.57 -12.87
N ARG A 362 -12.13 -5.61 -14.21
CA ARG A 362 -11.53 -4.58 -15.07
C ARG A 362 -12.27 -3.26 -14.98
N GLU A 363 -13.60 -3.33 -14.88
CA GLU A 363 -14.46 -2.15 -14.69
C GLU A 363 -14.22 -1.53 -13.31
N GLN A 364 -14.16 -2.33 -12.25
CA GLN A 364 -13.84 -1.88 -10.90
C GLN A 364 -12.47 -1.20 -10.85
N TYR A 365 -11.46 -1.77 -11.50
CA TYR A 365 -10.13 -1.17 -11.57
C TYR A 365 -10.12 0.15 -12.35
N ALA A 366 -10.83 0.22 -13.48
CA ALA A 366 -11.00 1.47 -14.24
C ALA A 366 -11.68 2.57 -13.39
N THR A 367 -12.73 2.21 -12.65
CA THR A 367 -13.38 3.11 -11.69
C THR A 367 -12.42 3.54 -10.57
N ALA A 368 -11.57 2.64 -10.08
CA ALA A 368 -10.58 2.95 -9.06
C ALA A 368 -9.50 3.93 -9.54
N LEU A 369 -9.04 3.79 -10.80
CA LEU A 369 -8.14 4.76 -11.44
C LEU A 369 -8.81 6.14 -11.55
N LEU A 370 -10.05 6.19 -12.05
CA LEU A 370 -10.81 7.44 -12.12
C LEU A 370 -10.91 8.12 -10.75
N LEU A 371 -11.32 7.39 -9.72
CA LEU A 371 -11.46 7.93 -8.36
C LEU A 371 -10.12 8.35 -7.77
N SER A 372 -9.04 7.59 -8.00
CA SER A 372 -7.69 7.96 -7.56
C SER A 372 -7.25 9.30 -8.15
N TRP A 373 -7.57 9.56 -9.41
CA TRP A 373 -7.31 10.87 -10.01
C TRP A 373 -8.24 11.98 -9.47
N ILE A 374 -9.54 11.72 -9.34
CA ILE A 374 -10.49 12.72 -8.83
C ILE A 374 -10.11 13.16 -7.41
N LEU A 375 -9.89 12.18 -6.52
CA LEU A 375 -9.56 12.38 -5.11
C LEU A 375 -8.12 12.86 -4.88
N LEU A 376 -7.26 12.87 -5.91
CA LEU A 376 -5.81 13.02 -5.76
C LEU A 376 -5.24 12.02 -4.75
N SER A 377 -5.56 10.75 -4.91
CA SER A 377 -4.92 9.66 -4.18
C SER A 377 -3.57 9.36 -4.81
N THR A 378 -2.54 10.13 -4.43
CA THR A 378 -1.20 10.04 -5.03
C THR A 378 -0.41 8.80 -4.60
N ASP A 379 -0.93 8.04 -3.63
CA ASP A 379 -0.32 6.82 -3.11
C ASP A 379 -1.05 5.53 -3.58
N ALA A 380 -1.96 5.64 -4.55
CA ALA A 380 -2.73 4.52 -5.12
C ALA A 380 -1.87 3.60 -6.01
N HIS A 381 -0.84 3.00 -5.42
CA HIS A 381 0.19 2.19 -6.07
C HIS A 381 -0.18 0.71 -6.14
N ALA A 382 0.64 -0.12 -6.77
CA ALA A 382 0.30 -1.51 -7.08
C ALA A 382 -0.05 -2.39 -5.86
N LYS A 383 0.52 -2.09 -4.67
CA LYS A 383 0.18 -2.81 -3.42
C LYS A 383 -1.17 -2.43 -2.81
N ASN A 384 -1.85 -1.40 -3.34
CA ASN A 384 -3.19 -0.97 -2.87
C ASN A 384 -4.32 -1.58 -3.71
N TYR A 385 -3.97 -2.53 -4.57
CA TYR A 385 -4.92 -3.33 -5.32
C TYR A 385 -4.59 -4.80 -5.07
N SER A 386 -5.60 -5.58 -4.73
CA SER A 386 -5.48 -7.01 -4.50
C SER A 386 -6.51 -7.78 -5.30
N ILE A 387 -6.27 -9.08 -5.43
CA ILE A 387 -7.19 -10.03 -6.04
C ILE A 387 -7.53 -11.13 -5.03
N PHE A 388 -8.80 -11.51 -4.98
CA PHE A 388 -9.21 -12.80 -4.44
C PHE A 388 -8.82 -13.92 -5.40
N ILE A 389 -8.42 -15.05 -4.86
CA ILE A 389 -8.12 -16.26 -5.61
C ILE A 389 -8.96 -17.40 -5.02
N ASP A 390 -9.95 -17.85 -5.78
CA ASP A 390 -10.71 -19.06 -5.46
C ASP A 390 -10.67 -20.05 -6.65
N ALA A 391 -11.24 -21.24 -6.45
CA ALA A 391 -11.21 -22.32 -7.44
C ALA A 391 -11.92 -21.96 -8.76
N GLU A 392 -12.86 -21.02 -8.71
CA GLU A 392 -13.76 -20.67 -9.83
C GLU A 392 -13.33 -19.37 -10.51
N LYS A 393 -12.80 -18.42 -9.74
CA LYS A 393 -12.50 -17.07 -10.20
C LYS A 393 -11.32 -16.45 -9.47
N VAL A 394 -10.69 -15.55 -10.21
CA VAL A 394 -9.86 -14.48 -9.66
C VAL A 394 -10.65 -13.19 -9.83
N ALA A 395 -10.72 -12.37 -8.80
CA ALA A 395 -11.51 -11.13 -8.83
C ALA A 395 -10.83 -10.02 -8.03
N LEU A 396 -10.98 -8.77 -8.48
CA LEU A 396 -10.46 -7.62 -7.72
C LEU A 396 -11.14 -7.57 -6.34
N THR A 397 -10.35 -7.30 -5.29
CA THR A 397 -10.88 -7.09 -3.93
C THR A 397 -11.57 -5.72 -3.84
N PRO A 398 -12.35 -5.46 -2.79
CA PRO A 398 -12.73 -4.09 -2.45
C PRO A 398 -11.51 -3.17 -2.38
N LEU A 399 -11.69 -1.89 -2.71
CA LEU A 399 -10.66 -0.87 -2.50
C LEU A 399 -10.35 -0.72 -1.02
N TYR A 400 -9.10 -0.40 -0.71
CA TYR A 400 -8.61 -0.12 0.63
C TYR A 400 -7.47 0.89 0.54
N ASP A 401 -7.14 1.54 1.66
CA ASP A 401 -6.03 2.49 1.72
C ASP A 401 -6.17 3.65 0.71
N VAL A 402 -7.40 4.12 0.51
CA VAL A 402 -7.71 5.25 -0.37
C VAL A 402 -7.76 6.53 0.45
N SER A 403 -6.89 7.48 0.12
CA SER A 403 -6.79 8.77 0.80
C SER A 403 -6.81 9.93 -0.22
N SER A 404 -6.62 11.16 0.26
CA SER A 404 -6.60 12.36 -0.56
C SER A 404 -5.55 13.35 -0.09
N ILE A 405 -4.76 13.89 -1.02
CA ILE A 405 -3.81 14.95 -0.68
C ILE A 405 -4.43 16.36 -0.67
N VAL A 406 -5.68 16.52 -1.12
CA VAL A 406 -6.38 17.81 -1.23
C VAL A 406 -6.21 18.72 -0.01
N PRO A 407 -6.46 18.27 1.24
CA PRO A 407 -6.36 19.16 2.40
C PRO A 407 -4.93 19.68 2.68
N TYR A 408 -3.90 18.96 2.22
CA TYR A 408 -2.51 19.35 2.40
C TYR A 408 -2.03 20.33 1.33
N LEU A 409 -2.76 20.46 0.22
CA LEU A 409 -2.48 21.45 -0.81
C LEU A 409 -2.90 22.88 -0.43
N VAL A 410 -3.56 23.10 0.72
CA VAL A 410 -4.17 24.41 1.06
C VAL A 410 -3.71 24.99 2.40
N GLY A 411 -2.66 24.42 3.01
CA GLY A 411 -2.19 24.77 4.37
C GLY A 411 -1.35 26.05 4.53
N THR A 412 -1.16 26.85 3.49
CA THR A 412 -0.44 28.13 3.56
C THR A 412 -1.42 29.29 3.60
N LYS A 413 -1.29 30.22 4.59
CA LYS A 413 -2.10 31.45 4.67
C LYS A 413 -2.16 32.13 3.28
N GLY A 414 -3.37 32.40 2.80
CA GLY A 414 -3.60 33.07 1.52
C GLY A 414 -3.63 32.15 0.29
N THR A 415 -3.87 30.84 0.45
CA THR A 415 -4.16 29.96 -0.69
C THR A 415 -5.47 30.37 -1.36
N ASP A 416 -5.41 30.70 -2.65
CA ASP A 416 -6.58 30.91 -3.50
C ASP A 416 -6.84 29.70 -4.42
N VAL A 417 -7.96 29.73 -5.15
CA VAL A 417 -8.37 28.67 -6.07
C VAL A 417 -7.35 28.43 -7.18
N ALA A 418 -6.73 29.49 -7.71
CA ALA A 418 -5.74 29.37 -8.78
C ALA A 418 -4.48 28.64 -8.30
N SER A 419 -3.96 29.00 -7.12
CA SER A 419 -2.82 28.35 -6.48
C SER A 419 -3.12 26.90 -6.09
N PHE A 420 -4.32 26.61 -5.60
CA PHE A 420 -4.76 25.24 -5.34
C PHE A 420 -4.78 24.41 -6.63
N ARG A 421 -5.46 24.88 -7.69
CA ARG A 421 -5.56 24.18 -8.97
C ARG A 421 -4.20 23.90 -9.58
N SER A 422 -3.30 24.89 -9.58
CA SER A 422 -1.93 24.71 -10.06
C SER A 422 -1.17 23.62 -9.30
N ARG A 423 -1.32 23.55 -7.97
CA ARG A 423 -0.72 22.48 -7.15
C ARG A 423 -1.36 21.12 -7.40
N ALA A 424 -2.67 21.07 -7.58
CA ALA A 424 -3.41 19.85 -7.92
C ALA A 424 -3.02 19.30 -9.31
N ASP A 425 -2.73 20.17 -10.28
CA ASP A 425 -2.25 19.78 -11.61
C ASP A 425 -0.82 19.24 -11.58
N ALA A 426 0.03 19.83 -10.73
CA ALA A 426 1.43 19.42 -10.55
C ALA A 426 1.60 18.16 -9.66
N ALA A 427 0.53 17.65 -9.05
CA ALA A 427 0.58 16.44 -8.24
C ALA A 427 0.87 15.21 -9.12
N SER A 428 1.89 14.43 -8.74
CA SER A 428 2.24 13.15 -9.38
C SER A 428 1.40 12.02 -8.77
N LEU A 429 0.70 11.30 -9.63
CA LEU A 429 -0.08 10.11 -9.33
C LEU A 429 0.83 8.88 -9.27
N ALA A 430 0.37 7.82 -8.59
CA ALA A 430 1.18 6.61 -8.40
C ALA A 430 1.46 5.81 -9.70
N VAL A 431 0.60 5.97 -10.70
CA VAL A 431 0.68 5.37 -12.03
C VAL A 431 0.42 6.43 -13.10
N ARG A 432 0.91 6.17 -14.31
CA ARG A 432 0.66 7.03 -15.46
C ARG A 432 -0.73 6.82 -16.05
N TYR A 433 -1.27 7.91 -16.54
CA TYR A 433 -2.46 7.98 -17.38
C TYR A 433 -1.96 8.38 -18.75
N GLY A 434 -1.95 7.43 -19.68
CA GLY A 434 -1.27 7.61 -20.97
C GLY A 434 0.24 7.82 -20.78
N ALA A 435 0.73 9.01 -21.15
CA ALA A 435 2.16 9.31 -21.15
C ALA A 435 2.67 10.04 -19.88
N SER A 436 1.79 10.45 -18.98
CA SER A 436 2.11 11.32 -17.83
C SER A 436 1.56 10.76 -16.53
N ASP A 437 2.26 10.98 -15.43
CA ASP A 437 1.79 10.75 -14.06
C ASP A 437 1.27 12.04 -13.41
N LEU A 438 1.35 13.19 -14.08
CA LEU A 438 0.83 14.45 -13.55
C LEU A 438 -0.69 14.50 -13.67
N SER A 439 -1.36 14.79 -12.55
CA SER A 439 -2.81 14.90 -12.46
C SER A 439 -3.40 15.90 -13.48
N GLY A 440 -2.72 17.02 -13.74
CA GLY A 440 -3.20 18.02 -14.71
C GLY A 440 -3.02 17.63 -16.18
N SER A 441 -2.31 16.52 -16.45
CA SER A 441 -2.18 15.97 -17.81
C SER A 441 -3.27 14.97 -18.17
N VAL A 442 -4.02 14.47 -17.17
CA VAL A 442 -5.07 13.49 -17.40
C VAL A 442 -6.24 14.18 -18.10
N GLY A 443 -6.66 13.62 -19.23
CA GLY A 443 -7.75 14.16 -20.01
C GLY A 443 -8.72 13.10 -20.53
N ARG A 444 -9.63 13.56 -21.38
CA ARG A 444 -10.66 12.73 -22.01
C ARG A 444 -10.08 11.46 -22.67
N PHE A 445 -9.04 11.61 -23.49
CA PHE A 445 -8.45 10.48 -24.23
C PHE A 445 -7.88 9.39 -23.31
N ASP A 446 -7.34 9.77 -22.15
CA ASP A 446 -6.82 8.80 -21.18
C ASP A 446 -7.97 7.99 -20.55
N LEU A 447 -9.08 8.66 -20.22
CA LEU A 447 -10.28 7.98 -19.69
C LEU A 447 -10.93 7.07 -20.74
N GLU A 448 -10.99 7.50 -22.00
CA GLU A 448 -11.47 6.67 -23.12
C GLU A 448 -10.57 5.44 -23.32
N HIS A 449 -9.25 5.59 -23.21
CA HIS A 449 -8.31 4.46 -23.23
C HIS A 449 -8.59 3.49 -22.09
N ILE A 450 -8.68 3.97 -20.85
CA ILE A 450 -8.97 3.13 -19.67
C ILE A 450 -10.32 2.40 -19.84
N ALA A 451 -11.35 3.08 -20.36
CA ALA A 451 -12.66 2.48 -20.63
C ALA A 451 -12.56 1.32 -21.64
N ARG A 452 -11.83 1.49 -22.75
CA ARG A 452 -11.61 0.43 -23.74
C ARG A 452 -10.86 -0.76 -23.15
N ARG A 453 -9.87 -0.51 -22.29
CA ARG A 453 -9.13 -1.57 -21.58
C ARG A 453 -10.03 -2.34 -20.61
N ALA A 454 -11.02 -1.68 -20.03
CA ALA A 454 -12.10 -2.31 -19.27
C ALA A 454 -13.13 -3.05 -20.14
N GLY A 455 -13.05 -2.97 -21.47
CA GLY A 455 -14.04 -3.56 -22.38
C GLY A 455 -15.36 -2.79 -22.40
N ARG A 456 -15.32 -1.49 -22.10
CA ARG A 456 -16.48 -0.58 -22.10
C ARG A 456 -16.34 0.46 -23.22
N PRO A 457 -17.46 1.08 -23.67
CA PRO A 457 -17.42 2.18 -24.63
C PRO A 457 -16.65 3.38 -24.07
N ASP A 458 -16.05 4.18 -24.96
CA ASP A 458 -15.27 5.39 -24.65
C ASP A 458 -16.01 6.35 -23.70
N SER A 459 -17.34 6.48 -23.85
CA SER A 459 -18.18 7.33 -23.00
C SER A 459 -18.39 6.82 -21.58
N TRP A 460 -18.13 5.53 -21.29
CA TRP A 460 -18.50 4.91 -20.02
C TRP A 460 -17.83 5.58 -18.82
N LEU A 461 -16.50 5.75 -18.87
CA LEU A 461 -15.76 6.33 -17.75
C LEU A 461 -15.96 7.85 -17.65
N LEU A 462 -16.28 8.52 -18.77
CA LEU A 462 -16.65 9.94 -18.78
C LEU A 462 -18.00 10.19 -18.10
N ASN A 463 -18.99 9.34 -18.35
CA ASN A 463 -20.29 9.41 -17.68
C ASN A 463 -20.15 9.14 -16.16
N GLN A 464 -19.25 8.20 -15.78
CA GLN A 464 -18.91 7.98 -14.37
C GLN A 464 -18.21 9.20 -13.76
N ALA A 465 -17.29 9.83 -14.50
CA ALA A 465 -16.60 11.03 -14.05
C ALA A 465 -17.59 12.16 -13.77
N GLU A 466 -18.53 12.41 -14.68
CA GLU A 466 -19.61 13.40 -14.50
C GLU A 466 -20.45 13.16 -13.24
N LEU A 467 -20.87 11.91 -13.03
CA LEU A 467 -21.59 11.51 -11.82
C LEU A 467 -20.76 11.77 -10.55
N PHE A 468 -19.52 11.32 -10.53
CA PHE A 468 -18.67 11.45 -9.35
C PHE A 468 -18.31 12.89 -9.05
N VAL A 469 -17.89 13.70 -10.02
CA VAL A 469 -17.56 15.11 -9.74
C VAL A 469 -18.76 15.93 -9.27
N THR A 470 -19.97 15.53 -9.66
CA THR A 470 -21.22 16.17 -9.21
C THR A 470 -21.56 15.78 -7.77
N VAL A 471 -21.45 14.50 -7.42
CA VAL A 471 -21.97 13.95 -6.15
C VAL A 471 -20.91 13.92 -5.04
N LEU A 472 -19.63 13.76 -5.38
CA LEU A 472 -18.55 13.54 -4.42
C LEU A 472 -18.42 14.65 -3.37
N PRO A 473 -18.54 15.96 -3.68
CA PRO A 473 -18.46 16.99 -2.64
C PRO A 473 -19.51 16.83 -1.54
N THR A 474 -20.74 16.50 -1.91
CA THR A 474 -21.85 16.27 -0.97
C THR A 474 -21.59 15.04 -0.10
N VAL A 475 -21.13 13.95 -0.71
CA VAL A 475 -20.87 12.68 0.00
C VAL A 475 -19.67 12.81 0.93
N ILE A 476 -18.60 13.50 0.53
CA ILE A 476 -17.44 13.82 1.38
C ILE A 476 -17.86 14.66 2.60
N SER A 477 -18.68 15.69 2.39
CA SER A 477 -19.22 16.51 3.48
C SER A 477 -20.05 15.69 4.46
N ALA A 478 -20.94 14.84 3.96
CA ALA A 478 -21.76 13.97 4.80
C ALA A 478 -20.92 12.93 5.57
N ALA A 479 -19.87 12.37 4.95
CA ALA A 479 -18.99 11.40 5.61
C ALA A 479 -18.12 12.06 6.69
N ALA A 480 -17.65 13.29 6.45
CA ALA A 480 -16.96 14.09 7.46
C ALA A 480 -17.85 14.42 8.66
N ALA A 481 -19.16 14.61 8.45
CA ALA A 481 -20.12 14.87 9.52
C ALA A 481 -20.39 13.67 10.43
N GLU A 482 -20.06 12.44 10.02
CA GLU A 482 -20.13 11.26 10.89
C GLU A 482 -19.01 11.22 11.95
N LEU A 483 -17.92 11.97 11.75
CA LEU A 483 -16.85 12.04 12.73
C LEU A 483 -17.34 12.70 14.03
N PRO A 484 -16.91 12.20 15.20
CA PRO A 484 -17.09 12.91 16.47
C PRO A 484 -16.65 14.37 16.36
N THR A 485 -17.36 15.30 17.01
CA THR A 485 -17.07 16.75 16.89
C THR A 485 -15.62 17.09 17.17
N ARG A 486 -14.97 16.41 18.12
CA ARG A 486 -13.54 16.60 18.45
C ARG A 486 -12.57 16.18 17.33
N LEU A 487 -13.03 15.35 16.40
CA LEU A 487 -12.27 14.82 15.26
C LEU A 487 -12.63 15.51 13.93
N GLN A 488 -13.54 16.50 13.94
CA GLN A 488 -13.79 17.36 12.78
C GLN A 488 -12.72 18.45 12.70
N THR A 489 -11.47 18.04 12.45
CA THR A 489 -10.29 18.93 12.51
C THR A 489 -10.20 19.89 11.34
N ASP A 490 -9.28 20.87 11.42
CA ASP A 490 -8.97 21.77 10.31
C ASP A 490 -8.51 21.03 9.04
N VAL A 491 -7.92 19.84 9.15
CA VAL A 491 -7.56 19.01 7.98
C VAL A 491 -8.83 18.48 7.31
N VAL A 492 -9.75 17.92 8.09
CA VAL A 492 -11.04 17.43 7.60
C VAL A 492 -11.87 18.57 6.99
N ALA A 493 -11.93 19.72 7.66
CA ALA A 493 -12.61 20.90 7.15
C ALA A 493 -12.06 21.36 5.79
N ARG A 494 -10.72 21.35 5.62
CA ARG A 494 -10.08 21.67 4.34
C ARG A 494 -10.40 20.66 3.25
N LEU A 495 -10.52 19.36 3.57
CA LEU A 495 -10.96 18.36 2.60
C LEU A 495 -12.37 18.69 2.08
N VAL A 496 -13.31 18.99 3.00
CA VAL A 496 -14.69 19.34 2.66
C VAL A 496 -14.77 20.64 1.86
N GLU A 497 -14.06 21.69 2.28
CA GLU A 497 -14.07 23.01 1.65
C GLU A 497 -13.51 22.99 0.23
N TRP A 498 -12.45 22.21 -0.02
CA TRP A 498 -11.70 22.26 -1.27
C TRP A 498 -12.03 21.15 -2.28
N MET A 499 -12.74 20.08 -1.85
CA MET A 499 -13.24 19.06 -2.78
C MET A 499 -14.13 19.64 -3.90
N PRO A 500 -15.07 20.58 -3.67
CA PRO A 500 -15.81 21.23 -4.76
C PRO A 500 -14.90 21.88 -5.81
N SER A 501 -13.85 22.60 -5.37
CA SER A 501 -12.91 23.25 -6.27
C SER A 501 -12.13 22.23 -7.11
N ARG A 502 -11.78 21.07 -6.52
CA ARG A 502 -11.14 19.96 -7.24
C ARG A 502 -12.08 19.34 -8.27
N CYS A 503 -13.31 19.02 -7.89
CA CYS A 503 -14.32 18.46 -8.79
C CYS A 503 -14.62 19.38 -9.97
N HIS A 504 -14.71 20.70 -9.73
CA HIS A 504 -14.91 21.68 -10.79
C HIS A 504 -13.73 21.74 -11.77
N GLN A 505 -12.48 21.72 -11.26
CA GLN A 505 -11.29 21.66 -12.11
C GLN A 505 -11.31 20.45 -13.04
N ILE A 506 -11.72 19.28 -12.54
CA ILE A 506 -11.79 18.06 -13.35
C ILE A 506 -12.87 18.16 -14.42
N ALA A 507 -14.04 18.73 -14.09
CA ALA A 507 -15.07 18.94 -15.10
C ALA A 507 -14.64 19.91 -16.20
N GLU A 508 -13.94 21.00 -15.86
CA GLU A 508 -13.33 21.90 -16.86
C GLU A 508 -12.34 21.12 -17.75
N GLN A 509 -11.47 20.29 -17.16
CA GLN A 509 -10.50 19.46 -17.89
C GLN A 509 -11.16 18.46 -18.86
N LEU A 510 -12.33 17.93 -18.49
CA LEU A 510 -13.06 16.95 -19.30
C LEU A 510 -14.10 17.59 -20.26
N GLY A 511 -14.33 18.91 -20.14
CA GLY A 511 -15.38 19.63 -20.86
C GLY A 511 -16.79 19.21 -20.44
N LEU A 512 -16.99 18.86 -19.16
CA LEU A 512 -18.28 18.47 -18.59
C LEU A 512 -19.03 19.70 -18.07
N GLN A 513 -20.36 19.69 -18.20
CA GLN A 513 -21.23 20.71 -17.61
C GLN A 513 -21.69 20.24 -16.23
N ILE A 514 -21.08 20.74 -15.15
CA ILE A 514 -21.62 20.53 -13.79
C ILE A 514 -22.75 21.55 -13.58
N LEU A 515 -23.93 21.06 -13.18
CA LEU A 515 -25.11 21.87 -12.81
C LEU A 515 -24.95 22.56 -11.46
#